data_AF-A0A7Y2L500-F1
#
_entry.id   AF-A0A7Y2L500-F1
#
_cell.length_a   1.000
_cell.length_b   1.000
_cell.length_c   1.000
_cell.angle_alpha   90.00
_cell.angle_beta   90.00
_cell.angle_gamma   90.00
#
_symmetry.space_group_name_H-M   'P 1'
#
loop_
_entity.id
_entity.type
_entity.pdbx_description
1 polymer ?
#
loop_
_entity_poly.entity_id
_entity_poly.type
_entity_poly.pdbx_seq_one_letter_code
_entity_poly.pdbx_strand_id
1 'polypeptide(L)' 'MKIVSFNINGLRARPHQLAALIEKHQPDVIGLQETKVHDDQFPLADIE' A
#
# COMPACT_ATOMS: atom_id res chain seq x y z
N MET A 1 4.10 10.67 -14.55
CA MET A 1 3.24 9.49 -14.35
C MET A 1 4.09 8.26 -14.07
N LYS A 2 4.09 7.79 -12.82
CA LYS A 2 4.84 6.65 -12.30
C LYS A 2 3.84 5.70 -11.65
N ILE A 3 3.92 4.43 -12.04
CA ILE A 3 3.03 3.37 -11.57
C ILE A 3 3.89 2.32 -10.88
N VAL A 4 3.48 1.88 -9.70
CA VAL A 4 4.18 0.86 -8.92
C VAL A 4 3.24 -0.32 -8.68
N SER A 5 3.77 -1.53 -8.81
CA SER A 5 3.11 -2.76 -8.38
C SER A 5 3.91 -3.35 -7.22
N PHE A 6 3.24 -3.63 -6.10
CA PHE A 6 3.90 -4.09 -4.88
C PHE A 6 3.09 -5.20 -4.18
N ASN A 7 3.69 -6.38 -4.07
CA ASN A 7 3.17 -7.44 -3.21
C ASN A 7 3.58 -7.13 -1.77
N ILE A 8 2.59 -6.76 -0.94
CA ILE A 8 2.84 -6.34 0.44
C ILE A 8 2.81 -7.49 1.44
N ASN A 9 2.28 -8.66 1.05
CA ASN A 9 2.18 -9.85 1.90
C ASN A 9 1.63 -9.51 3.31
N GLY A 10 0.48 -8.84 3.35
CA GLY A 10 -0.18 -8.36 4.56
C GLY A 10 -0.02 -6.85 4.79
N LEU A 11 -1.02 -6.07 4.40
CA LEU A 11 -1.04 -4.61 4.50
C LEU A 11 -0.99 -4.14 5.96
N ARG A 12 -1.85 -4.67 6.82
CA ARG A 12 -1.94 -4.25 8.24
C ARG A 12 -0.69 -4.55 9.05
N ALA A 13 0.09 -5.56 8.65
CA ALA A 13 1.34 -5.90 9.32
C ALA A 13 2.50 -4.98 8.90
N ARG A 14 2.35 -4.26 7.78
CA ARG A 14 3.46 -3.57 7.10
C ARG A 14 3.10 -2.15 6.59
N PRO A 15 2.32 -1.31 7.31
CA PRO A 15 1.95 0.02 6.83
C PRO A 15 3.18 0.91 6.55
N HIS A 16 4.24 0.77 7.35
CA HIS A 16 5.50 1.49 7.17
C HIS A 16 6.19 1.22 5.83
N GLN A 17 6.03 0.03 5.24
CA GLN A 17 6.63 -0.29 3.95
C GLN A 17 5.94 0.46 2.81
N LEU A 18 4.62 0.60 2.89
CA LEU A 18 3.85 1.39 1.93
C LEU A 18 4.22 2.88 2.04
N ALA A 19 4.32 3.42 3.27
CA ALA A 19 4.75 4.80 3.50
C ALA A 19 6.16 5.08 2.92
N ALA A 20 7.13 4.18 3.19
CA ALA A 20 8.48 4.32 2.66
C ALA A 20 8.52 4.25 1.13
N LEU A 21 7.66 3.44 0.51
CA LEU A 21 7.54 3.34 -0.93
C LEU A 21 6.96 4.63 -1.54
N ILE A 22 5.94 5.21 -0.92
CA ILE A 22 5.35 6.49 -1.31
C ILE A 22 6.39 7.61 -1.19
N GLU A 23 7.06 7.73 -0.05
CA GLU A 23 8.07 8.78 0.20
C GLU A 23 9.22 8.71 -0.82
N LYS A 24 9.73 7.51 -1.06
CA LYS A 24 10.89 7.30 -1.94
C LYS A 24 10.56 7.48 -3.41
N HIS A 25 9.39 7.02 -3.85
CA HIS A 25 9.09 6.92 -5.27
C HIS A 25 8.08 7.97 -5.75
N GLN A 26 7.24 8.53 -4.88
CA GLN A 26 6.14 9.44 -5.24
C GLN A 26 5.37 8.94 -6.49
N PRO A 27 4.81 7.73 -6.47
CA PRO A 27 4.06 7.20 -7.60
C PRO A 27 2.68 7.87 -7.69
N ASP A 28 2.17 8.00 -8.92
CA ASP A 28 0.80 8.46 -9.18
C ASP A 28 -0.22 7.33 -8.92
N VAL A 29 0.20 6.06 -9.09
CA VAL A 29 -0.64 4.88 -8.87
C VAL A 29 0.16 3.76 -8.21
N ILE A 30 -0.41 3.12 -7.19
CA ILE A 30 0.13 1.92 -6.56
C ILE A 30 -0.89 0.80 -6.64
N GLY A 31 -0.52 -0.32 -7.27
CA GLY A 31 -1.25 -1.58 -7.19
C GLY A 31 -0.67 -2.46 -6.09
N LEU A 32 -1.50 -2.88 -5.13
CA LEU A 32 -1.10 -3.79 -4.06
C LEU A 32 -1.59 -5.23 -4.32
N GLN A 33 -0.77 -6.22 -3.99
CA GLN A 33 -1.13 -7.64 -4.02
C GLN A 33 -0.93 -8.29 -2.65
N GLU A 34 -1.66 -9.38 -2.39
CA GLU A 34 -1.66 -10.09 -1.10
C GLU A 34 -1.85 -9.16 0.11
N THR A 35 -2.84 -8.26 0.05
CA THR A 35 -3.13 -7.34 1.16
C THR A 35 -3.55 -8.09 2.44
N LYS A 36 -4.11 -9.31 2.31
CA LYS A 36 -4.53 -10.20 3.41
C LYS A 36 -5.38 -9.47 4.46
N VAL A 37 -6.24 -8.58 3.97
CA VAL A 37 -7.17 -7.78 4.77
C VAL A 37 -8.55 -7.95 4.16
N HIS A 38 -9.57 -8.04 5.00
CA HIS A 38 -10.95 -7.96 4.54
C HIS A 38 -11.30 -6.52 4.16
N ASP A 39 -12.24 -6.34 3.24
CA ASP A 39 -12.62 -5.02 2.72
C ASP A 39 -13.07 -4.05 3.82
N ASP A 40 -13.81 -4.55 4.82
CA ASP A 40 -14.26 -3.80 6.00
C ASP A 40 -13.11 -3.39 6.95
N GLN A 41 -11.95 -4.04 6.80
CA GLN A 41 -10.74 -3.77 7.58
C GLN A 41 -9.66 -3.08 6.76
N PHE A 42 -9.96 -2.67 5.53
CA PHE A 42 -9.00 -1.96 4.70
C PHE A 42 -8.70 -0.58 5.32
N PRO A 43 -7.42 -0.25 5.58
CA PRO A 43 -7.06 0.95 6.33
C PRO A 43 -7.10 2.21 5.45
N LEU A 44 -8.29 2.59 4.98
CA LEU A 44 -8.48 3.77 4.13
C LEU A 44 -7.97 5.05 4.81
N ALA A 45 -8.26 5.21 6.10
CA ALA A 45 -7.84 6.38 6.89
C ALA A 45 -6.31 6.53 7.05
N ASP A 46 -5.54 5.44 6.87
CA ASP A 46 -4.08 5.48 6.95
C ASP A 46 -3.43 5.74 5.57
N ILE A 47 -4.21 5.71 4.48
CA ILE A 47 -3.75 5.77 3.08
C ILE A 47 -4.32 7.01 2.33
N GLU A 48 -5.39 7.63 2.83
CA GLU A 48 -5.94 8.91 2.31
C GLU A 48 -5.04 10.13 2.55
#